data_AF-A0A8H9LRS3-F1
#
_entry.id   AF-A0A8H9LRS3-F1
#
_cell.length_a   1.000
_cell.length_b   1.000
_cell.length_c   1.000
_cell.angle_alpha   90.00
_cell.angle_beta   90.00
_cell.angle_gamma   90.00
#
_symmetry.space_group_name_H-M   'P 1'
#
loop_
_entity.id
_entity.type
_entity.pdbx_description
1 polymer ?
#
loop_
_entity_poly.entity_id
_entity_poly.type
_entity_poly.pdbx_seq_one_letter_code
_entity_poly.pdbx_strand_id
1 'polypeptide(L)'
;MNNLLRRAAMTAVAAAAAVGLAAEPALAATNPTWIGLSTSHGVGVYSNYYASSSKIAPDLFPANGASVEADCWVAGGYVGNDGDVWYHVTWIYLGTPSQTGFPQPANGWVFGPYVDGAAAFHNGTLPNCNA
;
A
#
# COMPACT_ATOMS: atom_id res chain seq x y z
N MET A 1 -20.65 -45.03 62.82
CA MET A 1 -20.29 -43.70 63.36
C MET A 1 -20.12 -42.76 62.19
N ASN A 2 -20.70 -41.56 62.36
CA ASN A 2 -20.92 -40.46 61.42
C ASN A 2 -19.64 -40.06 60.65
N ASN A 3 -19.70 -39.55 59.40
CA ASN A 3 -20.20 -38.21 59.10
C ASN A 3 -20.64 -38.03 57.63
N LEU A 4 -21.85 -37.48 57.50
CA LEU A 4 -22.36 -36.74 56.34
C LEU A 4 -21.75 -35.33 56.29
N LEU A 5 -21.91 -34.67 55.12
CA LEU A 5 -21.80 -33.23 54.81
C LEU A 5 -20.40 -32.79 54.32
N ARG A 6 -20.23 -31.96 53.27
CA ARG A 6 -21.08 -31.33 52.24
C ARG A 6 -20.13 -30.47 51.37
N ARG A 7 -20.52 -30.24 50.11
CA ARG A 7 -20.26 -29.06 49.24
C ARG A 7 -19.49 -29.35 47.95
N ALA A 8 -20.21 -29.07 46.87
CA ALA A 8 -19.75 -28.93 45.50
C ALA A 8 -18.67 -27.86 45.35
N ALA A 9 -17.80 -28.06 44.37
CA ALA A 9 -17.11 -26.97 43.69
C ALA A 9 -17.14 -27.26 42.18
N MET A 10 -17.78 -26.36 41.45
CA MET A 10 -17.92 -26.36 40.00
C MET A 10 -16.59 -26.00 39.32
N THR A 11 -16.39 -26.59 38.13
CA THR A 11 -15.73 -26.05 36.93
C THR A 11 -14.40 -25.30 37.05
N ALA A 12 -13.42 -25.82 36.32
CA ALA A 12 -12.65 -25.02 35.36
C ALA A 12 -12.25 -25.90 34.16
N VAL A 13 -13.05 -25.85 33.09
CA VAL A 13 -12.54 -26.22 31.76
C VAL A 13 -11.65 -25.06 31.35
N ALA A 14 -10.33 -25.25 31.43
CA ALA A 14 -9.39 -24.32 30.82
C ALA A 14 -9.47 -24.52 29.30
N ALA A 15 -10.36 -23.79 28.64
CA ALA A 15 -10.29 -23.60 27.22
C ALA A 15 -9.06 -22.73 26.94
N ALA A 16 -7.95 -23.37 26.58
CA ALA A 16 -6.81 -22.67 26.03
C ALA A 16 -7.24 -22.04 24.70
N ALA A 17 -7.58 -20.76 24.73
CA ALA A 17 -7.64 -19.95 23.53
C ALA A 17 -6.21 -19.82 23.02
N ALA A 18 -5.80 -20.74 22.15
CA ALA A 18 -4.68 -20.51 21.27
C ALA A 18 -5.08 -19.34 20.38
N VAL A 19 -4.70 -18.12 20.78
CA VAL A 19 -4.64 -16.98 19.88
C VAL A 19 -3.57 -17.35 18.87
N GLY A 20 -3.98 -18.02 17.79
CA GLY A 20 -3.13 -18.15 16.63
C GLY A 20 -2.84 -16.73 16.17
N LEU A 21 -1.61 -16.26 16.42
CA LEU A 21 -1.07 -15.20 15.60
C LEU A 21 -1.14 -15.76 14.18
N ALA A 22 -2.10 -15.27 13.40
CA ALA A 22 -1.98 -15.37 11.96
C ALA A 22 -0.65 -14.68 11.66
N ALA A 23 0.37 -15.48 11.32
CA ALA A 23 1.49 -14.96 10.61
C ALA A 23 0.88 -14.39 9.33
N GLU A 24 0.81 -13.06 9.26
CA GLU A 24 0.53 -12.36 8.02
C GLU A 24 1.51 -12.94 6.99
N PRO A 25 1.06 -13.37 5.80
CA PRO A 25 1.99 -13.80 4.77
C PRO A 25 2.96 -12.63 4.56
N ALA A 26 4.24 -12.86 4.81
CA ALA A 26 5.25 -11.93 4.35
C ALA A 26 5.13 -11.91 2.83
N LEU A 27 4.60 -10.82 2.29
CA LEU A 27 4.43 -10.63 0.85
C LEU A 27 5.76 -10.92 0.17
N ALA A 28 5.71 -11.67 -0.93
CA ALA A 28 6.85 -11.80 -1.80
C ALA A 28 7.27 -10.39 -2.21
N ALA A 29 8.48 -9.98 -1.81
CA ALA A 29 9.10 -8.75 -2.30
C ALA A 29 9.08 -8.81 -3.82
N THR A 30 8.11 -8.10 -4.40
CA THR A 30 8.00 -7.99 -5.85
C THR A 30 9.05 -6.97 -6.26
N ASN A 31 9.79 -7.27 -7.32
CA ASN A 31 10.72 -6.29 -7.85
C ASN A 31 9.90 -5.04 -8.24
N PRO A 32 10.25 -3.85 -7.72
CA PRO A 32 9.57 -2.63 -8.09
C PRO A 32 9.50 -2.50 -9.62
N THR A 33 8.33 -2.18 -10.12
CA THR A 33 8.06 -1.97 -11.53
C THR A 33 8.20 -0.50 -11.85
N TRP A 34 9.01 -0.18 -12.85
CA TRP A 34 9.11 1.17 -13.39
C TRP A 34 7.86 1.50 -14.22
N ILE A 35 7.17 2.58 -13.85
CA ILE A 35 5.94 3.06 -14.47
C ILE A 35 6.13 4.51 -14.90
N GLY A 36 6.09 4.75 -16.20
CA GLY A 36 6.07 6.10 -16.77
C GLY A 36 4.72 6.77 -16.56
N LEU A 37 4.71 8.05 -16.20
CA LEU A 37 3.47 8.81 -16.14
C LEU A 37 2.90 8.98 -17.55
N SER A 38 1.69 8.47 -17.78
CA SER A 38 1.04 8.46 -19.10
C SER A 38 -0.21 9.33 -19.19
N THR A 39 -0.67 9.88 -18.07
CA THR A 39 -1.81 10.83 -18.06
C THR A 39 -1.37 12.27 -18.29
N SER A 40 -2.30 13.21 -18.34
CA SER A 40 -2.02 14.66 -18.40
C SER A 40 -1.96 15.34 -17.02
N HIS A 41 -2.21 14.60 -15.94
CA HIS A 41 -2.28 15.14 -14.59
C HIS A 41 -0.89 15.22 -13.94
N GLY A 42 -0.71 16.20 -13.07
CA GLY A 42 0.38 16.16 -12.09
C GLY A 42 0.09 15.09 -11.04
N VAL A 43 1.07 14.26 -10.71
CA VAL A 43 0.94 13.19 -9.73
C VAL A 43 1.57 13.62 -8.42
N GLY A 44 0.75 13.71 -7.36
CA GLY A 44 1.25 13.92 -6.02
C GLY A 44 1.79 12.63 -5.40
N VAL A 45 2.86 12.76 -4.61
CA VAL A 45 3.45 11.67 -3.83
C VAL A 45 3.14 11.91 -2.36
N TYR A 46 2.34 11.04 -1.77
CA TYR A 46 1.74 11.21 -0.46
C TYR A 46 2.35 10.27 0.57
N SER A 47 2.35 10.70 1.83
CA SER A 47 2.79 9.87 2.97
C SER A 47 1.88 8.66 3.22
N ASN A 48 0.65 8.67 2.70
CA ASN A 48 -0.29 7.56 2.83
C ASN A 48 -1.30 7.54 1.66
N TYR A 49 -2.01 6.43 1.48
CA TYR A 49 -2.92 6.15 0.34
C TYR A 49 -4.28 6.87 0.44
N TYR A 50 -4.26 8.17 0.72
CA TYR A 50 -5.43 9.05 0.69
C TYR A 50 -5.01 10.50 0.42
N ALA A 51 -5.80 11.22 -0.39
CA ALA A 51 -5.44 12.54 -0.90
C ALA A 51 -5.35 13.66 0.16
N SER A 52 -5.89 13.42 1.37
CA SER A 52 -5.74 14.34 2.51
C SER A 52 -4.40 14.20 3.25
N SER A 53 -3.59 13.19 2.91
CA SER A 53 -2.25 13.01 3.47
C SER A 53 -1.31 14.15 3.10
N SER A 54 -0.28 14.35 3.91
CA SER A 54 0.82 15.25 3.53
C SER A 54 1.60 14.68 2.34
N LYS A 55 1.97 15.57 1.40
CA LYS A 55 2.92 15.22 0.33
C LYS A 55 4.32 15.11 0.90
N ILE A 56 5.08 14.13 0.41
CA ILE A 56 6.46 13.86 0.84
C ILE A 56 7.49 14.21 -0.23
N ALA A 57 7.04 14.53 -1.44
CA ALA A 57 7.86 14.98 -2.55
C ALA A 57 7.10 16.02 -3.39
N PRO A 58 7.80 16.76 -4.26
CA PRO A 58 7.16 17.59 -5.28
C PRO A 58 6.27 16.75 -6.21
N ASP A 59 5.30 17.42 -6.84
CA ASP A 59 4.45 16.76 -7.84
C ASP A 59 5.26 16.35 -9.06
N LEU A 60 4.97 15.14 -9.55
CA LEU A 60 5.57 14.56 -10.74
C LEU A 60 4.77 14.98 -11.96
N PHE A 61 5.44 15.34 -13.05
CA PHE A 61 4.78 15.79 -14.26
C PHE A 61 5.18 14.95 -15.48
N PRO A 62 4.21 14.44 -16.26
CA PRO A 62 4.46 13.69 -17.49
C PRO A 62 5.31 14.48 -18.49
N ALA A 63 5.09 15.79 -18.59
CA ALA A 63 5.83 16.69 -19.49
C ALA A 63 7.34 16.73 -19.23
N ASN A 64 7.76 16.36 -18.01
CA ASN A 64 9.18 16.29 -17.65
C ASN A 64 9.81 14.92 -17.97
N GLY A 65 8.99 13.93 -18.38
CA GLY A 65 9.39 12.53 -18.44
C GLY A 65 9.48 11.88 -17.07
N ALA A 66 8.69 12.35 -16.10
CA ALA A 66 8.68 11.80 -14.76
C ALA A 66 8.13 10.36 -14.73
N SER A 67 8.60 9.58 -13.77
CA SER A 67 8.20 8.17 -13.58
C SER A 67 8.30 7.77 -12.11
N VAL A 68 7.74 6.62 -11.78
CA VAL A 68 7.79 6.02 -10.44
C VAL A 68 8.24 4.57 -10.54
N GLU A 69 8.87 4.06 -9.49
CA GLU A 69 8.98 2.63 -9.25
C GLU A 69 8.00 2.21 -8.16
N ALA A 70 7.03 1.38 -8.52
CA ALA A 70 6.01 0.89 -7.63
C ALA A 70 6.10 -0.62 -7.46
N ASP A 71 5.89 -1.11 -6.24
CA ASP A 71 6.00 -2.54 -5.90
C ASP A 71 4.63 -3.20 -5.69
N CYS A 72 3.61 -2.46 -5.24
CA CYS A 72 2.27 -3.01 -5.03
C CYS A 72 1.17 -1.93 -5.10
N TRP A 73 -0.11 -2.36 -5.06
CA TRP A 73 -1.27 -1.48 -5.00
C TRP A 73 -2.21 -1.77 -3.81
N VAL A 74 -2.99 -0.78 -3.40
CA VAL A 74 -4.10 -0.92 -2.44
C VAL A 74 -5.34 -0.16 -2.90
N ALA A 75 -6.51 -0.60 -2.42
CA ALA A 75 -7.71 0.23 -2.38
C ALA A 75 -7.62 1.14 -1.14
N GLY A 76 -7.70 2.45 -1.35
CA GLY A 76 -7.43 3.48 -0.34
C GLY A 76 -8.52 4.55 -0.28
N GLY A 77 -8.10 5.81 -0.07
CA GLY A 77 -9.02 6.94 -0.09
C GLY A 77 -9.53 7.25 -1.50
N TYR A 78 -10.82 7.50 -1.65
CA TYR A 78 -11.41 7.95 -2.92
C TYR A 78 -10.92 9.34 -3.32
N VAL A 79 -10.62 9.52 -4.61
CA VAL A 79 -10.31 10.81 -5.21
C VAL A 79 -11.39 11.13 -6.24
N GLY A 80 -12.32 12.02 -5.86
CA GLY A 80 -13.43 12.41 -6.72
C GLY A 80 -14.20 11.19 -7.24
N ASN A 81 -14.38 11.13 -8.56
CA ASN A 81 -15.02 10.01 -9.26
C ASN A 81 -14.01 9.07 -9.95
N ASP A 82 -12.71 9.30 -9.75
CA ASP A 82 -11.64 8.60 -10.46
C ASP A 82 -11.28 7.25 -9.78
N GLY A 83 -11.83 6.98 -8.60
CA GLY A 83 -11.68 5.73 -7.86
C GLY A 83 -10.78 5.86 -6.62
N ASP A 84 -10.24 4.74 -6.19
CA ASP A 84 -9.55 4.55 -4.90
C ASP A 84 -8.28 3.69 -5.03
N VAL A 85 -7.71 3.56 -6.23
CA VAL A 85 -6.50 2.75 -6.46
C VAL A 85 -5.25 3.57 -6.21
N TRP A 86 -4.41 3.12 -5.29
CA TRP A 86 -3.13 3.75 -4.94
C TRP A 86 -1.98 2.78 -5.13
N TYR A 87 -0.87 3.27 -5.68
CA TYR A 87 0.36 2.49 -5.82
C TYR A 87 1.34 2.88 -4.74
N HIS A 88 1.92 1.88 -4.08
CA HIS A 88 3.05 2.09 -3.20
C HIS A 88 4.28 2.32 -4.06
N VAL A 89 5.04 3.36 -3.72
CA VAL A 89 6.22 3.78 -4.47
C VAL A 89 7.45 3.55 -3.61
N THR A 90 8.54 3.17 -4.25
CA THR A 90 9.86 3.02 -3.63
C THR A 90 10.84 4.09 -4.13
N TRP A 91 10.73 4.47 -5.40
CA TRP A 91 11.51 5.54 -6.01
C TRP A 91 10.68 6.42 -6.93
N ILE A 92 11.04 7.70 -6.99
CA ILE A 92 10.50 8.66 -7.95
C ILE A 92 11.62 9.20 -8.84
N TYR A 93 11.22 9.54 -10.07
CA TYR A 93 12.09 10.10 -11.08
C TYR A 93 11.43 11.39 -11.58
N LEU A 94 12.08 12.54 -11.35
CA LEU A 94 11.49 13.85 -11.66
C LEU A 94 11.56 14.23 -13.15
N GLY A 95 12.31 13.47 -13.97
CA GLY A 95 12.38 13.69 -15.41
C GLY A 95 13.38 12.78 -16.15
N THR A 96 13.57 13.03 -17.46
CA THR A 96 14.53 12.28 -18.29
C THR A 96 15.97 12.41 -17.80
N PRO A 97 16.87 11.43 -18.04
CA PRO A 97 18.24 11.42 -17.51
C PRO A 97 19.10 12.65 -17.87
N SER A 98 18.76 13.39 -18.94
CA SER A 98 19.44 14.65 -19.30
C SER A 98 18.99 15.85 -18.45
N GLN A 99 17.89 15.71 -17.70
CA GLN A 99 17.33 16.70 -16.78
C GLN A 99 17.43 16.19 -15.33
N THR A 100 18.65 16.11 -14.81
CA THR A 100 18.99 16.32 -13.38
C THR A 100 18.23 15.58 -12.26
N GLY A 101 17.46 14.53 -12.53
CA GLY A 101 16.76 13.76 -11.50
C GLY A 101 17.43 12.43 -11.25
N PHE A 102 18.41 12.37 -10.35
CA PHE A 102 18.76 11.07 -9.76
C PHE A 102 17.50 10.49 -9.10
N PRO A 103 17.26 9.17 -9.19
CA PRO A 103 16.15 8.54 -8.50
C PRO A 103 16.13 8.98 -7.04
N GLN A 104 14.99 9.47 -6.57
CA GLN A 104 14.82 9.85 -5.17
C GLN A 104 14.04 8.75 -4.47
N PRO A 105 14.55 8.21 -3.35
CA PRO A 105 13.81 7.24 -2.58
C PRO A 105 12.56 7.94 -2.04
N ALA A 106 11.41 7.32 -2.23
CA ALA A 106 10.13 7.88 -1.87
C ALA A 106 9.26 6.74 -1.36
N ASN A 107 9.30 6.48 -0.06
CA ASN A 107 8.44 5.51 0.59
C ASN A 107 7.06 6.13 0.84
N GLY A 108 6.19 6.05 -0.16
CA GLY A 108 4.90 6.74 -0.16
C GLY A 108 3.95 6.21 -1.21
N TRP A 109 2.94 7.00 -1.53
CA TRP A 109 1.80 6.57 -2.33
C TRP A 109 1.46 7.56 -3.42
N VAL A 110 1.15 7.05 -4.60
CA VAL A 110 0.64 7.82 -5.72
C VAL A 110 -0.73 7.32 -6.13
N PHE A 111 -1.59 8.21 -6.60
CA PHE A 111 -2.92 7.83 -7.06
C PHE A 111 -2.82 7.22 -8.46
N GLY A 112 -3.08 5.91 -8.57
CA GLY A 112 -2.87 5.12 -9.78
C GLY A 112 -3.55 5.69 -11.03
N PRO A 113 -4.83 6.13 -10.96
CA PRO A 113 -5.51 6.76 -12.08
C PRO A 113 -4.79 8.00 -12.64
N TYR A 114 -3.99 8.72 -11.84
CA TYR A 114 -3.22 9.87 -12.34
C TYR A 114 -1.82 9.48 -12.82
N VAL A 115 -1.30 8.31 -12.45
CA VAL A 115 -0.03 7.79 -12.97
C VAL A 115 -0.21 7.23 -14.37
N ASP A 116 -1.05 6.21 -14.49
CA ASP A 116 -1.19 5.41 -15.71
C ASP A 116 -2.64 5.05 -16.04
N GLY A 117 -3.61 5.77 -15.48
CA GLY A 117 -5.03 5.42 -15.61
C GLY A 117 -5.41 4.15 -14.86
N ALA A 118 -4.66 3.79 -13.81
CA ALA A 118 -4.77 2.54 -13.06
C ALA A 118 -4.47 1.28 -13.90
N ALA A 119 -3.68 1.40 -14.97
CA ALA A 119 -3.40 0.30 -15.88
C ALA A 119 -2.59 -0.83 -15.21
N ALA A 120 -1.57 -0.49 -14.41
CA ALA A 120 -0.76 -1.50 -13.71
C ALA A 120 -1.58 -2.34 -12.72
N PHE A 121 -2.62 -1.76 -12.13
CA PHE A 121 -3.62 -2.51 -11.35
C PHE A 121 -4.49 -3.40 -12.24
N HIS A 122 -5.17 -2.84 -13.26
CA HIS A 122 -6.10 -3.59 -14.10
C HIS A 122 -5.44 -4.74 -14.87
N ASN A 123 -4.16 -4.59 -15.23
CA ASN A 123 -3.39 -5.61 -15.95
C ASN A 123 -2.73 -6.63 -15.01
N GLY A 124 -2.86 -6.50 -13.69
CA GLY A 124 -2.20 -7.36 -12.71
C GLY A 124 -0.67 -7.25 -12.71
N THR A 125 -0.12 -6.12 -13.18
CA THR A 125 1.32 -5.85 -13.18
C THR A 125 1.82 -5.61 -11.76
N LEU A 126 1.08 -4.84 -10.97
CA LEU A 126 1.32 -4.71 -9.54
C LEU A 126 0.46 -5.71 -8.76
N PRO A 127 1.04 -6.48 -7.83
CA PRO A 127 0.24 -7.25 -6.87
C PRO A 127 -0.43 -6.34 -5.85
N ASN A 128 -1.45 -6.84 -5.16
CA ASN A 128 -2.02 -6.12 -4.02
C ASN A 128 -1.03 -6.18 -2.84
N CYS A 129 -0.88 -5.07 -2.11
CA CYS A 129 0.03 -4.98 -0.96
C CYS A 129 -0.43 -5.82 0.26
N ASN A 130 -1.56 -6.52 0.20
CA ASN A 130 -2.07 -7.37 1.29
C ASN A 130 -2.43 -8.78 0.82
N ALA A 131 -2.04 -9.17 -0.40
CA ALA A 131 -2.37 -10.48 -1.00
C ALA A 131 -1.46 -11.63 -0.53
#